data_AF-A0AAV5L5Q1-F1
#
_entry.id   AF-A0AAV5L5Q1-F1
#
_cell.length_a   1.000
_cell.length_b   1.000
_cell.length_c   1.000
_cell.angle_alpha   90.00
_cell.angle_beta   90.00
_cell.angle_gamma   90.00
#
_symmetry.space_group_name_H-M   'P 1'
#
loop_
_entity.id
_entity.type
_entity.pdbx_description
1 polymer ?
#
loop_
_entity_poly.entity_id
_entity_poly.type
_entity_poly.pdbx_seq_one_letter_code
_entity_poly.pdbx_strand_id
1 'polypeptide(L)'
;MHLTFDGCVNVEASNLVVTAPEESPNTDGIHVTNTQNIRITRSTIGTGDDCISIVSGSQRVMAQDITCGPGHGISIGSLGKDGSEDYVSDVVVDGAKISGTTNGVRIKTWQGGSGFARDVKFLNVEMNNVTNPIIIDQDYCDQDKACKEQNSAVQVQNVLYQNIRGSSASDVAIKFDCSKSHPCLGVVLQDVKLGGDGGGVTAQCDNVNMDQLGDVSPSCPCSADNY
;
A
#
# COMPACT_ATOMS: atom_id res chain seq x y z
N MET A 1 3.70 12.24 -13.08
CA MET A 1 2.48 11.44 -13.28
C MET A 1 2.18 11.35 -14.77
N HIS A 2 1.76 10.20 -15.28
CA HIS A 2 1.44 9.99 -16.69
C HIS A 2 -0.06 10.05 -16.97
N LEU A 3 -0.86 9.37 -16.16
CA LEU A 3 -2.33 9.38 -16.26
C LEU A 3 -2.91 9.79 -14.92
N THR A 4 -3.86 10.72 -14.95
CA THR A 4 -4.59 11.17 -13.76
C THR A 4 -6.09 11.06 -14.02
N PHE A 5 -6.79 10.37 -13.13
CA PHE A 5 -8.24 10.38 -13.04
C PHE A 5 -8.63 11.21 -11.83
N ASP A 6 -9.17 12.40 -12.08
CA ASP A 6 -9.61 13.36 -11.06
C ASP A 6 -11.09 13.69 -11.27
N GLY A 7 -11.90 13.54 -10.23
CA GLY A 7 -13.33 13.86 -10.26
C GLY A 7 -14.16 12.97 -11.19
N CYS A 8 -13.67 11.77 -11.50
CA CYS A 8 -14.29 10.88 -12.47
C CYS A 8 -15.31 9.91 -11.82
N VAL A 9 -16.29 9.46 -12.60
CA VAL A 9 -17.25 8.43 -12.17
C VAL A 9 -17.40 7.41 -13.30
N ASN A 10 -17.37 6.12 -12.96
CA ASN A 10 -17.50 5.00 -13.91
C ASN A 10 -16.39 4.98 -14.96
N VAL A 11 -15.16 4.77 -14.52
CA VAL A 11 -13.98 4.71 -15.39
C VAL A 11 -13.58 3.27 -15.67
N GLU A 12 -13.26 2.97 -16.92
CA GLU A 12 -12.58 1.75 -17.31
C GLU A 12 -11.27 2.09 -18.03
N ALA A 13 -10.15 1.66 -17.45
CA ALA A 13 -8.82 1.76 -18.03
C ALA A 13 -8.28 0.34 -18.18
N SER A 14 -7.93 -0.06 -19.41
CA SER A 14 -7.47 -1.44 -19.65
C SER A 14 -6.37 -1.49 -20.70
N ASN A 15 -5.51 -2.51 -20.60
CA ASN A 15 -4.43 -2.78 -21.57
C ASN A 15 -3.49 -1.59 -21.77
N LEU A 16 -3.24 -0.82 -20.71
CA LEU A 16 -2.32 0.30 -20.74
C LEU A 16 -0.88 -0.18 -20.59
N VAL A 17 0.03 0.49 -21.29
CA VAL A 17 1.48 0.35 -21.11
C VAL A 17 2.04 1.72 -20.78
N VAL A 18 2.57 1.88 -19.57
CA VAL A 18 3.19 3.13 -19.10
C VAL A 18 4.63 2.84 -18.72
N THR A 19 5.56 3.58 -19.34
CA THR A 19 6.99 3.36 -19.16
C THR A 19 7.73 4.67 -18.95
N ALA A 20 8.49 4.76 -17.86
CA ALA A 20 9.48 5.79 -17.62
C ALA A 20 10.76 5.16 -17.00
N PRO A 21 11.92 5.82 -17.09
CA PRO A 21 13.12 5.36 -16.39
C PRO A 21 12.91 5.27 -14.88
N GLU A 22 13.50 4.26 -14.24
CA GLU A 22 13.42 4.01 -12.79
C GLU A 22 13.90 5.20 -11.95
N GLU A 23 14.94 5.90 -12.41
CA GLU A 23 15.50 7.05 -11.70
C GLU A 23 14.75 8.37 -12.00
N SER A 24 13.62 8.32 -12.71
CA SER A 24 12.86 9.51 -13.09
C SER A 24 11.87 9.90 -11.98
N PRO A 25 12.12 10.99 -11.23
CA PRO A 25 11.31 11.33 -10.08
C PRO A 25 9.88 11.72 -10.47
N ASN A 26 8.91 11.41 -9.61
CA ASN A 26 7.51 11.86 -9.72
C ASN A 26 6.82 11.41 -11.01
N THR A 27 7.21 10.25 -11.53
CA THR A 27 6.68 9.68 -12.77
C THR A 27 5.58 8.65 -12.49
N ASP A 28 4.65 8.91 -11.57
CA ASP A 28 3.56 7.96 -11.27
C ASP A 28 2.89 7.47 -12.55
N GLY A 29 2.58 6.17 -12.60
CA GLY A 29 1.89 5.58 -13.73
C GLY A 29 0.46 6.09 -13.84
N ILE A 30 -0.39 5.61 -12.93
CA ILE A 30 -1.80 6.01 -12.85
C ILE A 30 -2.09 6.61 -11.48
N HIS A 31 -2.51 7.87 -11.47
CA HIS A 31 -2.94 8.59 -10.28
C HIS A 31 -4.47 8.65 -10.24
N VAL A 32 -5.08 8.19 -9.14
CA VAL A 32 -6.54 8.18 -8.93
C VAL A 32 -6.87 9.06 -7.73
N THR A 33 -7.65 10.11 -7.97
CA THR A 33 -8.08 11.08 -6.95
C THR A 33 -9.54 11.47 -7.18
N ASN A 34 -10.30 11.75 -6.13
CA ASN A 34 -11.72 12.17 -6.21
C ASN A 34 -12.60 11.31 -7.15
N THR A 35 -12.26 10.03 -7.34
CA THR A 35 -12.81 9.20 -8.42
C THR A 35 -13.60 8.03 -7.85
N GLN A 36 -14.76 7.75 -8.43
CA GLN A 36 -15.66 6.70 -7.99
C GLN A 36 -15.89 5.64 -9.06
N ASN A 37 -15.89 4.37 -8.66
CA ASN A 37 -16.16 3.23 -9.54
C ASN A 37 -15.20 3.19 -10.75
N ILE A 38 -13.91 3.03 -10.47
CA ILE A 38 -12.86 2.91 -11.49
C ILE A 38 -12.32 1.48 -11.52
N ARG A 39 -12.17 0.94 -12.73
CA ARG A 39 -11.54 -0.35 -12.99
C ARG A 39 -10.30 -0.15 -13.84
N ILE A 40 -9.14 -0.50 -13.29
CA ILE A 40 -7.84 -0.53 -13.98
C ILE A 40 -7.49 -1.99 -14.17
N THR A 41 -7.34 -2.46 -15.41
CA THR A 41 -7.15 -3.90 -15.67
C THR A 41 -6.04 -4.19 -16.67
N ARG A 42 -5.36 -5.33 -16.51
CA ARG A 42 -4.43 -5.91 -17.50
C ARG A 42 -3.41 -4.89 -18.03
N SER A 43 -2.81 -4.12 -17.13
CA SER A 43 -1.92 -3.02 -17.50
C SER A 43 -0.50 -3.27 -17.01
N THR A 44 0.48 -2.80 -17.78
CA THR A 44 1.91 -2.89 -17.47
C THR A 44 2.46 -1.50 -17.21
N ILE A 45 3.00 -1.29 -16.01
CA ILE A 45 3.44 0.01 -15.53
C ILE A 45 4.84 -0.15 -14.94
N GLY A 46 5.82 0.53 -15.53
CA GLY A 46 7.17 0.63 -14.99
C GLY A 46 7.61 2.08 -15.03
N THR A 47 7.89 2.68 -13.88
CA THR A 47 8.21 4.10 -13.76
C THR A 47 9.25 4.33 -12.67
N GLY A 48 9.58 5.59 -12.36
CA GLY A 48 10.38 5.95 -11.21
C GLY A 48 9.58 6.39 -9.98
N ASP A 49 8.26 6.14 -9.97
CA ASP A 49 7.40 6.42 -8.81
C ASP A 49 6.28 5.37 -8.70
N ASP A 50 5.17 5.67 -8.02
CA ASP A 50 4.05 4.74 -7.84
C ASP A 50 3.51 4.22 -9.19
N CYS A 51 3.36 2.90 -9.33
CA CYS A 51 2.68 2.32 -10.50
C CYS A 51 1.22 2.78 -10.53
N ILE A 52 0.55 2.68 -9.37
CA ILE A 52 -0.78 3.21 -9.14
C ILE A 52 -0.76 3.93 -7.79
N SER A 53 -1.13 5.20 -7.76
CA SER A 53 -1.36 5.97 -6.53
C SER A 53 -2.87 6.27 -6.38
N ILE A 54 -3.46 5.85 -5.27
CA ILE A 54 -4.88 6.03 -4.95
C ILE A 54 -4.97 6.97 -3.76
N VAL A 55 -5.45 8.19 -3.99
CA VAL A 55 -5.49 9.23 -2.96
C VAL A 55 -6.92 9.67 -2.63
N SER A 56 -7.03 10.67 -1.76
CA SER A 56 -8.28 11.16 -1.18
C SER A 56 -9.42 11.37 -2.17
N GLY A 57 -10.66 11.18 -1.68
CA GLY A 57 -11.89 11.27 -2.45
C GLY A 57 -12.16 10.06 -3.35
N SER A 58 -11.29 9.03 -3.33
CA SER A 58 -11.43 7.85 -4.17
C SER A 58 -12.21 6.72 -3.50
N GLN A 59 -13.16 6.12 -4.21
CA GLN A 59 -13.99 5.03 -3.70
C GLN A 59 -14.31 3.99 -4.78
N ARG A 60 -14.41 2.71 -4.42
CA ARG A 60 -14.72 1.62 -5.35
C ARG A 60 -13.68 1.56 -6.47
N VAL A 61 -12.43 1.36 -6.08
CA VAL A 61 -11.28 1.28 -6.98
C VAL A 61 -10.89 -0.18 -7.14
N MET A 62 -10.91 -0.70 -8.37
CA MET A 62 -10.44 -2.04 -8.68
C MET A 62 -9.21 -1.98 -9.58
N ALA A 63 -8.08 -2.53 -9.13
CA ALA A 63 -6.89 -2.74 -9.92
C ALA A 63 -6.67 -4.25 -10.09
N GLN A 64 -6.82 -4.78 -11.30
CA GLN A 64 -6.78 -6.22 -11.57
C GLN A 64 -5.72 -6.57 -12.63
N ASP A 65 -4.96 -7.64 -12.39
CA ASP A 65 -3.94 -8.14 -13.33
C ASP A 65 -2.91 -7.06 -13.72
N ILE A 66 -2.40 -6.33 -12.74
CA ILE A 66 -1.41 -5.26 -12.95
C ILE A 66 0.00 -5.85 -12.91
N THR A 67 0.81 -5.58 -13.92
CA THR A 67 2.27 -5.80 -13.88
C THR A 67 2.93 -4.48 -13.52
N CYS A 68 3.59 -4.43 -12.36
CA CYS A 68 4.19 -3.23 -11.80
C CYS A 68 5.70 -3.44 -11.59
N GLY A 69 6.52 -2.53 -12.10
CA GLY A 69 7.97 -2.59 -11.90
C GLY A 69 8.79 -2.17 -13.10
N PRO A 70 9.88 -1.40 -12.92
CA PRO A 70 10.35 -0.80 -11.67
C PRO A 70 9.42 0.33 -11.15
N GLY A 71 9.70 0.90 -9.97
CA GLY A 71 8.93 2.01 -9.38
C GLY A 71 8.68 1.86 -7.87
N HIS A 72 7.64 2.52 -7.35
CA HIS A 72 7.31 2.54 -5.91
C HIS A 72 6.18 1.59 -5.49
N GLY A 73 5.66 0.78 -6.40
CA GLY A 73 4.60 -0.20 -6.11
C GLY A 73 3.18 0.35 -6.31
N ILE A 74 2.21 -0.27 -5.65
CA ILE A 74 0.81 0.18 -5.63
C ILE A 74 0.52 0.79 -4.26
N SER A 75 0.20 2.08 -4.25
CA SER A 75 0.11 2.88 -3.03
C SER A 75 -1.28 3.47 -2.83
N ILE A 76 -1.80 3.35 -1.61
CA ILE A 76 -2.89 4.18 -1.09
C ILE A 76 -2.25 5.34 -0.32
N GLY A 77 -2.59 6.56 -0.71
CA GLY A 77 -2.06 7.80 -0.16
C GLY A 77 -0.96 8.45 -1.00
N SER A 78 -0.32 9.50 -0.49
CA SER A 78 -0.37 9.91 0.91
C SER A 78 -1.69 10.56 1.29
N LEU A 79 -2.20 10.26 2.49
CA LEU A 79 -3.44 10.82 3.03
C LEU A 79 -3.15 11.65 4.29
N GLY A 80 -3.89 12.73 4.50
CA GLY A 80 -3.84 13.53 5.72
C GLY A 80 -2.75 14.61 5.74
N LYS A 81 -2.18 14.94 4.58
CA LYS A 81 -1.11 15.94 4.48
C LYS A 81 -1.58 17.29 5.04
N ASP A 82 -0.70 17.99 5.76
CA ASP A 82 -0.99 19.31 6.34
C ASP A 82 -2.22 19.33 7.28
N GLY A 83 -2.52 18.19 7.93
CA GLY A 83 -3.68 18.05 8.81
C GLY A 83 -5.01 17.95 8.07
N SER A 84 -4.99 17.62 6.78
CA SER A 84 -6.20 17.44 5.98
C SER A 84 -7.02 16.23 6.43
N GLU A 85 -8.30 16.30 6.12
CA GLU A 85 -9.24 15.20 6.30
C GLU A 85 -9.41 14.45 4.98
N ASP A 86 -8.90 13.22 4.93
CA ASP A 86 -8.81 12.45 3.68
C ASP A 86 -9.53 11.10 3.76
N TYR A 87 -10.09 10.70 2.62
CA TYR A 87 -10.98 9.53 2.55
C TYR A 87 -10.65 8.64 1.35
N VAL A 88 -10.33 7.38 1.62
CA VAL A 88 -10.25 6.31 0.62
C VAL A 88 -11.04 5.10 1.11
N SER A 89 -11.86 4.50 0.25
CA SER A 89 -12.60 3.28 0.65
C SER A 89 -12.89 2.32 -0.49
N ASP A 90 -13.09 1.04 -0.14
CA ASP A 90 -13.46 -0.02 -1.08
C ASP A 90 -12.46 -0.13 -2.23
N VAL A 91 -11.23 -0.49 -1.88
CA VAL A 91 -10.12 -0.68 -2.81
C VAL A 91 -9.81 -2.17 -2.92
N VAL A 92 -9.75 -2.68 -4.15
CA VAL A 92 -9.36 -4.06 -4.43
C VAL A 92 -8.21 -4.06 -5.42
N VAL A 93 -7.07 -4.60 -5.00
CA VAL A 93 -5.94 -4.94 -5.86
C VAL A 93 -5.89 -6.46 -5.95
N ASP A 94 -6.07 -7.02 -7.15
CA ASP A 94 -6.17 -8.47 -7.35
C ASP A 94 -5.29 -8.94 -8.52
N GLY A 95 -4.49 -9.98 -8.30
CA GLY A 95 -3.68 -10.59 -9.36
C GLY A 95 -2.47 -9.73 -9.78
N ALA A 96 -2.00 -8.83 -8.91
CA ALA A 96 -0.86 -7.97 -9.22
C ALA A 96 0.46 -8.76 -9.21
N LYS A 97 1.34 -8.46 -10.17
CA LYS A 97 2.73 -8.92 -10.21
C LYS A 97 3.64 -7.72 -10.04
N ILE A 98 4.42 -7.70 -8.97
CA ILE A 98 5.24 -6.54 -8.58
C ILE A 98 6.71 -6.96 -8.54
N SER A 99 7.57 -6.32 -9.31
CA SER A 99 8.98 -6.74 -9.43
C SER A 99 9.94 -5.56 -9.41
N GLY A 100 11.03 -5.66 -8.64
CA GLY A 100 12.09 -4.66 -8.61
C GLY A 100 11.60 -3.26 -8.22
N THR A 101 10.60 -3.18 -7.35
CA THR A 101 10.06 -1.91 -6.84
C THR A 101 10.54 -1.65 -5.42
N THR A 102 10.52 -0.37 -5.02
CA THR A 102 10.86 0.00 -3.63
C THR A 102 9.79 -0.45 -2.63
N ASN A 103 8.53 -0.58 -3.05
CA ASN A 103 7.46 -1.16 -2.22
C ASN A 103 6.57 -2.09 -3.06
N GLY A 104 5.89 -3.03 -2.41
CA GLY A 104 4.88 -3.86 -3.05
C GLY A 104 3.52 -3.19 -2.98
N VAL A 105 2.78 -3.51 -1.93
CA VAL A 105 1.51 -2.87 -1.60
C VAL A 105 1.68 -1.98 -0.36
N ARG A 106 1.29 -0.72 -0.49
CA ARG A 106 1.59 0.33 0.50
C ARG A 106 0.35 1.12 0.89
N ILE A 107 0.19 1.40 2.17
CA ILE A 107 -0.69 2.46 2.68
C ILE A 107 0.19 3.48 3.40
N LYS A 108 0.15 4.74 2.96
CA LYS A 108 0.94 5.85 3.54
C LYS A 108 0.03 6.99 3.99
N THR A 109 0.12 7.39 5.26
CA THR A 109 -0.65 8.51 5.81
C THR A 109 0.24 9.43 6.65
N TRP A 110 0.00 10.72 6.60
CA TRP A 110 0.73 11.72 7.37
C TRP A 110 0.25 11.76 8.82
N GLN A 111 1.17 12.04 9.74
CA GLN A 111 0.82 12.43 11.10
C GLN A 111 0.05 13.76 11.11
N GLY A 112 -0.95 13.87 11.98
CA GLY A 112 -1.77 15.07 12.13
C GLY A 112 -3.04 15.09 11.29
N GLY A 113 -3.13 14.25 10.26
CA GLY A 113 -4.32 14.15 9.40
C GLY A 113 -5.54 13.52 10.10
N SER A 114 -6.68 13.50 9.41
CA SER A 114 -7.90 12.84 9.87
C SER A 114 -8.64 12.17 8.70
N GLY A 115 -9.75 11.48 8.97
CA GLY A 115 -10.51 10.73 7.97
C GLY A 115 -10.19 9.23 8.01
N PHE A 116 -10.24 8.54 6.87
CA PHE A 116 -10.02 7.09 6.83
C PHE A 116 -9.43 6.54 5.52
N ALA A 117 -8.72 5.43 5.65
CA ALA A 117 -8.46 4.47 4.58
C ALA A 117 -9.07 3.13 5.00
N ARG A 118 -10.16 2.70 4.35
CA ARG A 118 -10.92 1.53 4.81
C ARG A 118 -11.36 0.56 3.74
N ASP A 119 -11.60 -0.67 4.16
CA ASP A 119 -12.13 -1.73 3.31
C ASP A 119 -11.22 -1.95 2.08
N VAL A 120 -9.96 -2.22 2.37
CA VAL A 120 -8.89 -2.39 1.37
C VAL A 120 -8.53 -3.87 1.29
N LYS A 121 -8.40 -4.40 0.07
CA LYS A 121 -8.05 -5.80 -0.18
C LYS A 121 -6.89 -5.89 -1.17
N PHE A 122 -5.81 -6.52 -0.76
CA PHE A 122 -4.70 -6.93 -1.62
C PHE A 122 -4.75 -8.45 -1.75
N LEU A 123 -5.12 -8.94 -2.93
CA LEU A 123 -5.44 -10.34 -3.20
C LEU A 123 -4.51 -10.88 -4.28
N ASN A 124 -4.04 -12.12 -4.10
CA ASN A 124 -3.33 -12.88 -5.14
C ASN A 124 -2.11 -12.10 -5.70
N VAL A 125 -1.29 -11.51 -4.83
CA VAL A 125 -0.15 -10.68 -5.25
C VAL A 125 1.12 -11.52 -5.29
N GLU A 126 1.84 -11.44 -6.42
CA GLU A 126 3.15 -12.06 -6.60
C GLU A 126 4.24 -10.99 -6.61
N MET A 127 5.25 -11.16 -5.76
CA MET A 127 6.35 -10.20 -5.61
C MET A 127 7.69 -10.82 -5.97
N ASN A 128 8.56 -10.06 -6.63
CA ASN A 128 9.91 -10.50 -6.97
C ASN A 128 10.91 -9.38 -6.71
N ASN A 129 11.80 -9.61 -5.75
CA ASN A 129 12.86 -8.66 -5.39
C ASN A 129 12.29 -7.26 -5.10
N VAL A 130 11.28 -7.20 -4.23
CA VAL A 130 10.61 -5.95 -3.82
C VAL A 130 11.20 -5.48 -2.49
N THR A 131 11.66 -4.24 -2.37
CA THR A 131 12.39 -3.79 -1.16
C THR A 131 11.53 -3.79 0.09
N ASN A 132 10.31 -3.25 0.03
CA ASN A 132 9.33 -3.27 1.13
C ASN A 132 8.02 -3.91 0.64
N PRO A 133 7.89 -5.26 0.66
CA PRO A 133 6.77 -5.99 0.09
C PRO A 133 5.39 -5.51 0.59
N ILE A 134 5.17 -5.51 1.91
CA ILE A 134 3.91 -5.09 2.53
C ILE A 134 4.21 -4.01 3.55
N ILE A 135 3.62 -2.82 3.38
CA ILE A 135 3.87 -1.70 4.29
C ILE A 135 2.59 -0.88 4.60
N ILE A 136 2.40 -0.59 5.88
CA ILE A 136 1.54 0.49 6.36
C ILE A 136 2.43 1.46 7.13
N ASP A 137 2.43 2.72 6.71
CA ASP A 137 3.19 3.80 7.34
C ASP A 137 2.23 4.95 7.67
N GLN A 138 1.78 5.01 8.93
CA GLN A 138 0.97 6.13 9.44
C GLN A 138 1.82 7.27 10.04
N ASP A 139 3.14 7.11 10.07
CA ASP A 139 4.08 8.09 10.61
C ASP A 139 4.83 8.85 9.50
N TYR A 140 4.25 8.85 8.28
CA TYR A 140 4.87 9.45 7.11
C TYR A 140 5.15 10.95 7.31
N CYS A 141 6.38 11.34 7.04
CA CYS A 141 6.94 12.67 7.26
C CYS A 141 8.04 12.92 6.21
N ASP A 142 8.04 14.07 5.56
CA ASP A 142 9.00 14.45 4.52
C ASP A 142 10.27 15.13 5.06
N GLN A 143 10.58 14.93 6.34
CA GLN A 143 11.75 15.48 7.00
C GLN A 143 12.77 14.40 7.35
N ASP A 144 14.06 14.74 7.26
CA ASP A 144 15.18 13.86 7.63
C ASP A 144 15.14 13.42 9.11
N LYS A 145 14.42 14.17 9.95
CA LYS A 145 14.16 13.82 11.35
C LYS A 145 12.73 13.34 11.48
N ALA A 146 12.53 12.28 12.26
CA ALA A 146 11.20 11.81 12.62
C ALA A 146 10.33 12.99 13.12
N CYS A 147 9.15 13.12 12.53
CA CYS A 147 8.16 14.08 12.97
C CYS A 147 7.80 13.80 14.44
N LYS A 148 7.40 14.85 15.17
CA LYS A 148 6.87 14.67 16.52
C LYS A 148 5.54 13.92 16.41
N GLU A 149 5.39 12.85 17.19
CA GLU A 149 4.13 12.12 17.32
C GLU A 149 2.97 13.12 17.54
N GLN A 150 1.96 13.04 16.66
CA GLN A 150 0.75 13.84 16.75
C GLN A 150 -0.42 12.99 17.26
N ASN A 151 -1.41 13.66 17.84
CA ASN A 151 -2.58 12.99 18.46
C ASN A 151 -3.72 12.73 17.47
N SER A 152 -3.53 13.02 16.19
CA SER A 152 -4.47 12.74 15.10
C SER A 152 -3.75 12.02 13.96
N ALA A 153 -4.44 11.07 13.33
CA ALA A 153 -4.02 10.44 12.10
C ALA A 153 -5.25 9.94 11.32
N VAL A 154 -5.07 9.67 10.03
CA VAL A 154 -6.07 8.97 9.21
C VAL A 154 -6.28 7.57 9.78
N GLN A 155 -7.53 7.18 10.06
CA GLN A 155 -7.81 5.83 10.57
C GLN A 155 -7.68 4.79 9.44
N VAL A 156 -6.71 3.89 9.57
CA VAL A 156 -6.59 2.70 8.70
C VAL A 156 -7.41 1.57 9.31
N GLN A 157 -8.37 1.02 8.56
CA GLN A 157 -9.23 -0.04 9.08
C GLN A 157 -9.68 -1.05 8.02
N ASN A 158 -9.94 -2.29 8.41
CA ASN A 158 -10.42 -3.38 7.54
C ASN A 158 -9.51 -3.57 6.31
N VAL A 159 -8.25 -3.95 6.54
CA VAL A 159 -7.28 -4.19 5.48
C VAL A 159 -6.97 -5.67 5.39
N LEU A 160 -7.28 -6.30 4.26
CA LEU A 160 -7.01 -7.71 4.01
C LEU A 160 -5.83 -7.86 3.05
N TYR A 161 -4.82 -8.60 3.49
CA TYR A 161 -3.75 -9.12 2.65
C TYR A 161 -3.93 -10.63 2.53
N GLN A 162 -4.27 -11.12 1.34
CA GLN A 162 -4.59 -12.53 1.14
C GLN A 162 -3.85 -13.13 -0.05
N ASN A 163 -3.28 -14.32 0.15
CA ASN A 163 -2.57 -15.08 -0.88
C ASN A 163 -1.47 -14.23 -1.56
N ILE A 164 -0.58 -13.68 -0.73
CA ILE A 164 0.56 -12.88 -1.20
C ILE A 164 1.82 -13.72 -1.09
N ARG A 165 2.61 -13.81 -2.16
CA ARG A 165 3.84 -14.62 -2.17
C ARG A 165 4.97 -13.93 -2.91
N GLY A 166 6.22 -14.21 -2.55
CA GLY A 166 7.34 -13.62 -3.29
C GLY A 166 8.64 -13.47 -2.52
N SER A 167 9.53 -12.63 -3.06
CA SER A 167 10.80 -12.28 -2.42
C SER A 167 10.91 -10.79 -2.07
N SER A 168 11.49 -10.54 -0.90
CA SER A 168 11.90 -9.22 -0.41
C SER A 168 13.36 -8.95 -0.80
N ALA A 169 13.65 -7.72 -1.21
CA ALA A 169 15.02 -7.25 -1.41
C ALA A 169 15.66 -6.70 -0.12
N SER A 170 14.90 -6.63 0.98
CA SER A 170 15.38 -6.21 2.30
C SER A 170 15.01 -7.21 3.40
N ASP A 171 15.61 -7.08 4.58
CA ASP A 171 15.40 -7.97 5.72
C ASP A 171 13.98 -7.89 6.32
N VAL A 172 13.27 -6.78 6.12
CA VAL A 172 11.92 -6.55 6.67
C VAL A 172 10.91 -6.65 5.53
N ALA A 173 10.19 -7.77 5.45
CA ALA A 173 9.24 -8.01 4.37
C ALA A 173 7.84 -7.46 4.68
N ILE A 174 7.47 -7.37 5.96
CA ILE A 174 6.20 -6.82 6.43
C ILE A 174 6.52 -5.74 7.45
N LYS A 175 6.07 -4.51 7.19
CA LYS A 175 6.21 -3.39 8.12
C LYS A 175 4.85 -2.72 8.36
N PHE A 176 4.31 -2.84 9.55
CA PHE A 176 3.16 -2.06 10.00
C PHE A 176 3.63 -1.07 11.06
N ASP A 177 3.60 0.21 10.71
CA ASP A 177 4.00 1.33 11.54
C ASP A 177 2.76 2.20 11.76
N CYS A 178 1.87 1.71 12.63
CA CYS A 178 0.58 2.35 12.87
C CYS A 178 0.68 3.36 14.01
N SER A 179 -0.17 4.39 13.99
CA SER A 179 -0.16 5.43 15.01
C SER A 179 -0.63 4.86 16.36
N LYS A 180 0.05 5.22 17.46
CA LYS A 180 -0.40 4.89 18.82
C LYS A 180 -1.78 5.46 19.16
N SER A 181 -2.11 6.63 18.61
CA SER A 181 -3.39 7.30 18.88
C SER A 181 -4.52 6.79 17.98
N HIS A 182 -4.17 6.24 16.82
CA HIS A 182 -5.10 5.73 15.80
C HIS A 182 -4.58 4.39 15.26
N PRO A 183 -4.52 3.34 16.11
CA PRO A 183 -3.97 2.05 15.72
C PRO A 183 -4.71 1.48 14.51
N CYS A 184 -4.03 0.72 13.68
CA CYS A 184 -4.68 0.04 12.55
C CYS A 184 -5.66 -1.00 13.08
N LEU A 185 -6.90 -1.00 12.57
CA LEU A 185 -7.98 -1.87 13.08
C LEU A 185 -8.39 -2.92 12.05
N GLY A 186 -8.50 -4.19 12.46
CA GLY A 186 -9.00 -5.25 11.58
C GLY A 186 -8.09 -5.49 10.38
N VAL A 187 -6.77 -5.50 10.60
CA VAL A 187 -5.80 -5.92 9.59
C VAL A 187 -5.75 -7.44 9.59
N VAL A 188 -5.85 -8.08 8.43
CA VAL A 188 -5.81 -9.54 8.31
C VAL A 188 -4.70 -9.92 7.35
N LEU A 189 -3.75 -10.73 7.83
CA LEU A 189 -2.80 -11.45 6.98
C LEU A 189 -3.31 -12.88 6.80
N GLN A 190 -3.56 -13.29 5.56
CA GLN A 190 -4.02 -14.63 5.25
C GLN A 190 -3.18 -15.26 4.13
N ASP A 191 -2.55 -16.40 4.40
CA ASP A 191 -1.75 -17.13 3.42
C ASP A 191 -0.68 -16.24 2.75
N VAL A 192 0.15 -15.58 3.56
CA VAL A 192 1.21 -14.66 3.12
C VAL A 192 2.58 -15.36 3.25
N LYS A 193 3.33 -15.49 2.15
CA LYS A 193 4.64 -16.18 2.13
C LYS A 193 5.71 -15.37 1.40
N LEU A 194 6.48 -14.61 2.16
CA LEU A 194 7.57 -13.78 1.69
C LEU A 194 8.91 -14.33 2.19
N GLY A 195 9.89 -14.46 1.29
CA GLY A 195 11.26 -14.88 1.58
C GLY A 195 12.29 -13.84 1.16
N GLY A 196 13.57 -14.04 1.47
CA GLY A 196 14.66 -13.21 0.94
C GLY A 196 15.58 -14.00 0.01
N ASP A 197 16.34 -13.30 -0.83
CA ASP A 197 17.38 -13.90 -1.69
C ASP A 197 18.59 -14.33 -0.85
N GLY A 198 18.46 -15.44 -0.11
CA GLY A 198 19.54 -16.05 0.67
C GLY A 198 19.25 -16.29 2.15
N GLY A 199 18.03 -16.04 2.64
CA GLY A 199 17.69 -16.22 4.05
C GLY A 199 16.22 -15.98 4.39
N GLY A 200 15.91 -16.06 5.69
CA GLY A 200 14.60 -15.69 6.22
C GLY A 200 14.47 -14.17 6.34
N VAL A 201 13.28 -13.65 6.09
CA VAL A 201 12.90 -12.24 6.30
C VAL A 201 12.12 -12.09 7.60
N THR A 202 11.93 -10.86 8.05
CA THR A 202 11.25 -10.53 9.30
C THR A 202 10.01 -9.67 9.07
N ALA A 203 9.16 -9.59 10.10
CA ALA A 203 8.02 -8.69 10.16
C ALA A 203 8.16 -7.75 11.38
N GLN A 204 7.84 -6.47 11.20
CA GLN A 204 7.79 -5.44 12.23
C GLN A 204 6.38 -4.86 12.27
N CYS A 205 5.70 -4.95 13.41
CA CYS A 205 4.27 -4.68 13.48
C CYS A 205 3.95 -3.95 14.78
N ASP A 206 3.74 -2.64 14.67
CA ASP A 206 3.53 -1.70 15.76
C ASP A 206 2.12 -1.10 15.71
N ASN A 207 1.45 -1.05 16.86
CA ASN A 207 0.10 -0.47 17.07
C ASN A 207 -0.96 -0.97 16.07
N VAL A 208 -0.94 -2.25 15.75
CA VAL A 208 -1.89 -2.88 14.83
C VAL A 208 -2.71 -3.94 15.55
N ASN A 209 -4.03 -3.85 15.42
CA ASN A 209 -4.95 -4.92 15.76
C ASN A 209 -5.13 -5.81 14.52
N MET A 210 -4.62 -7.04 14.60
CA MET A 210 -4.56 -7.94 13.46
C MET A 210 -4.78 -9.41 13.78
N ASP A 211 -5.28 -10.11 12.77
CA ASP A 211 -5.36 -11.57 12.72
C ASP A 211 -4.37 -12.13 11.69
N GLN A 212 -3.77 -13.27 12.01
CA GLN A 212 -2.94 -14.06 11.10
C GLN A 212 -3.62 -15.42 10.87
N LEU A 213 -4.00 -15.70 9.62
CA LEU A 213 -4.77 -16.88 9.24
C LEU A 213 -4.02 -17.72 8.20
N GLY A 214 -4.09 -19.05 8.33
CA GLY A 214 -3.40 -19.95 7.40
C GLY A 214 -1.88 -19.90 7.58
N ASP A 215 -1.15 -19.97 6.47
CA ASP A 215 0.33 -19.97 6.48
C ASP A 215 0.87 -18.55 6.26
N VAL A 216 1.34 -17.92 7.34
CA VAL A 216 1.90 -16.56 7.34
C VAL A 216 3.38 -16.60 7.70
N SER A 217 4.24 -16.22 6.76
CA SER A 217 5.69 -16.13 6.90
C SER A 217 6.22 -14.94 6.09
N PRO A 218 6.94 -13.98 6.69
CA PRO A 218 7.22 -13.86 8.11
C PRO A 218 5.97 -13.50 8.92
N SER A 219 5.89 -13.98 10.16
CA SER A 219 4.77 -13.67 11.05
C SER A 219 5.04 -12.40 11.85
N CYS A 220 4.03 -11.54 12.01
CA CYS A 220 4.12 -10.46 13.01
C CYS A 220 4.20 -11.06 14.41
N PRO A 221 5.03 -10.52 15.31
CA PRO A 221 5.00 -10.91 16.71
C PRO A 221 3.63 -10.57 17.29
N CYS A 222 3.00 -11.50 18.01
CA CYS A 222 1.75 -11.20 18.71
C CYS A 222 2.04 -10.11 19.75
N SER A 223 1.40 -8.96 19.62
CA SER A 223 1.39 -7.91 20.63
C SER A 223 0.95 -8.53 21.95
N ALA A 224 1.82 -8.56 22.95
CA ALA A 224 1.40 -8.88 24.30
C ALA A 224 0.34 -7.84 24.71
N ASP A 225 -0.85 -8.32 25.07
CA ASP A 225 -2.01 -7.52 25.48
C ASP A 225 -1.60 -6.34 26.37
N ASN A 226 -1.72 -5.12 25.84
CA ASN A 226 -1.80 -3.90 26.65
C ASN A 226 -3.05 -3.15 26.19
N TYR A 227 -4.19 -3.67 26.63
CA TYR A 227 -5.45 -2.93 26.72
C TYR A 227 -5.43 -2.00 27.93
#